data_AF-A0A1V6C9T2-F1
#
_entry.id   AF-A0A1V6C9T2-F1
#
_cell.length_a   1.000
_cell.length_b   1.000
_cell.length_c   1.000
_cell.angle_alpha   90.00
_cell.angle_beta   90.00
_cell.angle_gamma   90.00
#
_symmetry.space_group_name_H-M   'P 1'
#
loop_
_entity.id
_entity.type
_entity.pdbx_description
1 polymer ?
#
loop_
_entity_poly.entity_id
_entity_poly.type
_entity_poly.pdbx_seq_one_letter_code
_entity_poly.pdbx_strand_id
1 'polypeptide(L)'
;MNKDSQLKLIKRFLNGTCKNDVDPFCIYQWIDRSYYEGWWNIAIELSAYLPPNSLDENYQKRLNFLLFECRAKLKEVKANTEKFQKEVESIFEEHNIKDPKIIKRIIKVRNGTTISDSDISG
;
A
#
# COMPACT_ATOMS: atom_id res chain seq x y z
N MET A 1 -20.02 1.83 -7.95
CA MET A 1 -19.28 2.55 -6.88
C MET A 1 -17.91 2.91 -7.44
N ASN A 2 -17.48 4.17 -7.34
CA ASN A 2 -16.19 4.59 -7.92
C ASN A 2 -15.01 4.10 -7.05
N LYS A 3 -13.82 4.03 -7.65
CA LYS A 3 -12.56 3.55 -7.04
C LYS A 3 -12.31 4.20 -5.68
N ASP A 4 -12.40 5.52 -5.60
CA ASP A 4 -12.07 6.28 -4.39
C ASP A 4 -13.05 6.04 -3.25
N SER A 5 -14.35 5.89 -3.55
CA SER A 5 -15.35 5.55 -2.54
C SER A 5 -15.09 4.14 -1.98
N GLN A 6 -14.67 3.19 -2.81
CA GLN A 6 -14.33 1.85 -2.34
C GLN A 6 -13.08 1.85 -1.47
N LEU A 7 -12.04 2.56 -1.88
CA LEU A 7 -10.84 2.73 -1.08
C LEU A 7 -11.15 3.36 0.29
N LYS A 8 -11.99 4.40 0.31
CA LYS A 8 -12.41 5.06 1.56
C LYS A 8 -13.19 4.12 2.46
N LEU A 9 -14.09 3.30 1.89
CA LEU A 9 -14.84 2.30 2.65
C LEU A 9 -13.91 1.25 3.27
N ILE A 10 -12.99 0.70 2.48
CA ILE A 10 -12.01 -0.29 2.93
C ILE A 10 -11.15 0.26 4.07
N LYS A 11 -10.62 1.48 3.92
CA LYS A 11 -9.83 2.13 4.97
C LYS A 11 -10.63 2.35 6.25
N ARG A 12 -11.92 2.73 6.14
CA ARG A 12 -12.79 2.86 7.31
C ARG A 12 -13.02 1.54 8.03
N PHE A 13 -13.16 0.44 7.27
CA PHE A 13 -13.26 -0.91 7.80
C PHE A 13 -11.98 -1.31 8.55
N LEU A 14 -10.82 -1.18 7.91
CA LEU A 14 -9.52 -1.50 8.53
C LEU A 14 -9.25 -0.67 9.79
N ASN A 15 -9.72 0.57 9.85
CA ASN A 15 -9.60 1.44 11.02
C ASN A 15 -10.64 1.16 12.12
N GLY A 16 -11.52 0.17 11.96
CA GLY A 16 -12.59 -0.14 12.92
C GLY A 16 -13.68 0.93 13.03
N THR A 17 -13.69 1.94 12.14
CA THR A 17 -14.67 3.05 12.13
C THR A 17 -15.96 2.70 11.36
N CYS A 18 -16.05 1.48 10.85
CA CYS A 18 -17.21 0.92 10.18
C CYS A 18 -17.74 -0.23 11.05
N LYS A 19 -19.03 -0.18 11.43
CA LYS A 19 -19.70 -1.24 12.22
C LYS A 19 -20.40 -2.29 11.34
N ASN A 20 -20.10 -2.33 10.05
CA ASN A 20 -20.80 -3.24 9.15
C ASN A 20 -20.26 -4.66 9.36
N ASP A 21 -21.17 -5.61 9.53
CA ASP A 21 -20.86 -7.03 9.37
C ASP A 21 -20.47 -7.26 7.90
N VAL A 22 -19.16 -7.29 7.64
CA VAL A 22 -18.61 -7.55 6.31
C VAL A 22 -18.33 -9.04 6.21
N ASP A 23 -19.01 -9.72 5.29
CA ASP A 23 -18.80 -11.14 5.09
C ASP A 23 -17.40 -11.45 4.49
N PRO A 24 -16.89 -12.67 4.68
CA PRO A 24 -15.57 -13.05 4.16
C PRO A 24 -15.43 -12.92 2.63
N PHE A 25 -16.50 -13.13 1.87
CA PHE A 25 -16.45 -12.99 0.42
C PHE A 25 -16.30 -11.53 -0.02
N CYS A 26 -16.94 -10.58 0.68
CA CYS A 26 -16.73 -9.15 0.50
C CYS A 26 -15.27 -8.75 0.78
N ILE A 27 -14.65 -9.28 1.83
CA ILE A 27 -13.23 -9.04 2.13
C ILE A 27 -12.35 -9.60 0.99
N TYR A 28 -12.64 -10.81 0.51
CA TYR A 28 -11.96 -11.39 -0.65
C TYR A 28 -12.07 -10.49 -1.90
N GLN A 29 -13.25 -9.96 -2.21
CA GLN A 29 -13.45 -9.05 -3.34
C GLN A 29 -12.66 -7.75 -3.18
N TRP A 30 -12.55 -7.22 -1.96
CA TRP A 30 -11.71 -6.04 -1.68
C TRP A 30 -10.22 -6.34 -1.86
N ILE A 31 -9.76 -7.55 -1.53
CA ILE A 31 -8.38 -7.99 -1.78
C ILE A 31 -8.11 -8.10 -3.29
N ASP A 32 -8.99 -8.77 -4.04
CA ASP A 32 -8.86 -8.90 -5.51
C ASP A 32 -8.83 -7.53 -6.18
N ARG A 33 -9.71 -6.61 -5.78
CA ARG A 33 -9.67 -5.23 -6.27
C ARG A 33 -8.39 -4.50 -5.88
N SER A 34 -7.96 -4.62 -4.63
CA SER A 34 -6.75 -3.96 -4.14
C SER A 34 -5.50 -4.37 -4.92
N TYR A 35 -5.43 -5.63 -5.38
CA TYR A 35 -4.38 -6.09 -6.28
C TYR A 35 -4.34 -5.31 -7.60
N TYR A 36 -5.48 -5.22 -8.31
CA TYR A 36 -5.56 -4.52 -9.60
C TYR A 36 -5.37 -3.00 -9.47
N GLU A 37 -5.81 -2.41 -8.37
CA GLU A 37 -5.73 -0.97 -8.14
C GLU A 37 -4.38 -0.50 -7.59
N GLY A 38 -3.45 -1.44 -7.32
CA GLY A 38 -2.12 -1.15 -6.78
C GLY A 38 -2.09 -0.91 -5.27
N TRP A 39 -3.17 -1.21 -4.55
CA TRP A 39 -3.28 -1.05 -3.10
C TRP A 39 -2.75 -2.28 -2.35
N TRP A 40 -1.55 -2.72 -2.70
CA TRP A 40 -1.02 -4.01 -2.27
C TRP A 40 -0.86 -4.15 -0.75
N ASN A 41 -0.55 -3.06 -0.04
CA ASN A 41 -0.49 -3.09 1.44
C ASN A 41 -1.89 -3.33 2.04
N ILE A 42 -2.92 -2.67 1.49
CA ILE A 42 -4.31 -2.82 1.92
C ILE A 42 -4.79 -4.26 1.69
N ALA A 43 -4.44 -4.86 0.56
CA ALA A 43 -4.74 -6.27 0.27
C ALA A 43 -4.20 -7.21 1.35
N ILE A 44 -2.96 -6.96 1.81
CA ILE A 44 -2.32 -7.76 2.85
C ILE A 44 -2.98 -7.51 4.21
N GLU A 45 -3.26 -6.26 4.57
CA GLU A 45 -3.93 -5.93 5.83
C GLU A 45 -5.33 -6.55 5.91
N LEU A 46 -6.09 -6.53 4.82
CA LEU A 46 -7.42 -7.16 4.72
C LEU A 46 -7.37 -8.67 4.98
N SER A 47 -6.28 -9.35 4.61
CA SER A 47 -6.17 -10.81 4.78
C SER A 47 -6.23 -11.24 6.25
N ALA A 48 -5.88 -10.37 7.20
CA ALA A 48 -5.99 -10.63 8.64
C ALA A 48 -7.44 -10.74 9.13
N TYR A 49 -8.41 -10.24 8.35
CA TYR A 49 -9.83 -10.24 8.67
C TYR A 49 -10.59 -11.40 8.03
N LEU A 50 -9.92 -12.26 7.25
CA LEU A 50 -10.52 -13.48 6.70
C LEU A 50 -10.42 -14.63 7.71
N PRO A 51 -11.55 -15.18 8.18
CA PRO A 51 -11.52 -16.39 9.01
C PRO A 51 -10.97 -17.58 8.20
N PRO A 52 -10.29 -18.53 8.85
CA PRO A 52 -9.84 -19.75 8.17
C PRO A 52 -11.04 -20.55 7.64
N ASN A 53 -10.87 -21.19 6.47
CA ASN A 53 -11.91 -22.00 5.81
C ASN A 53 -13.22 -21.26 5.51
N SER A 54 -13.19 -19.93 5.45
CA SER A 54 -14.36 -19.09 5.15
C SER A 54 -14.65 -18.94 3.65
N LEU A 55 -13.72 -19.39 2.79
CA LEU A 55 -13.81 -19.34 1.34
C LEU A 55 -13.78 -20.77 0.78
N ASP A 56 -14.37 -20.97 -0.40
CA ASP A 56 -14.21 -22.21 -1.12
C ASP A 56 -12.75 -22.43 -1.58
N GLU A 57 -12.42 -23.65 -1.99
CA GLU A 57 -11.05 -24.03 -2.36
C GLU A 57 -10.50 -23.20 -3.53
N ASN A 58 -11.36 -22.83 -4.49
CA ASN A 58 -10.95 -22.08 -5.67
C ASN A 58 -10.62 -20.62 -5.32
N TYR A 59 -11.46 -19.98 -4.51
CA TYR A 59 -11.22 -18.64 -3.98
C TYR A 59 -10.02 -18.64 -3.04
N GLN A 60 -9.81 -19.69 -2.23
CA GLN A 60 -8.63 -19.79 -1.37
C GLN A 60 -7.33 -19.88 -2.20
N LYS A 61 -7.32 -20.68 -3.29
CA LYS A 61 -6.18 -20.74 -4.22
C LYS A 61 -5.90 -19.38 -4.84
N ARG A 62 -6.94 -18.69 -5.33
CA ARG A 62 -6.80 -17.35 -5.91
C ARG A 62 -6.35 -16.31 -4.89
N LEU A 63 -6.88 -16.34 -3.67
CA LEU A 63 -6.46 -15.48 -2.57
C LEU A 63 -4.97 -15.63 -2.28
N ASN A 64 -4.48 -16.87 -2.16
CA ASN A 64 -3.06 -17.15 -1.91
C ASN A 64 -2.17 -16.58 -3.03
N PHE A 65 -2.58 -16.73 -4.29
CA PHE A 65 -1.91 -16.12 -5.44
C PHE A 65 -1.87 -14.59 -5.34
N LEU A 66 -3.02 -13.94 -5.11
CA LEU A 66 -3.12 -12.49 -4.99
C LEU A 66 -2.22 -11.93 -3.87
N LEU A 67 -2.22 -12.57 -2.70
CA LEU A 67 -1.40 -12.14 -1.56
C LEU A 67 0.09 -12.35 -1.79
N PHE A 68 0.47 -13.43 -2.49
CA PHE A 68 1.85 -13.64 -2.92
C PHE A 68 2.32 -12.50 -3.85
N GLU A 69 1.53 -12.20 -4.89
CA GLU A 69 1.84 -11.14 -5.85
C GLU A 69 1.91 -9.76 -5.19
N CYS A 70 0.97 -9.44 -4.29
CA CYS A 70 0.99 -8.17 -3.55
C CYS A 70 2.28 -8.00 -2.73
N ARG A 71 2.75 -9.06 -2.07
CA ARG A 71 4.02 -9.04 -1.31
C ARG A 71 5.22 -8.87 -2.24
N ALA A 72 5.23 -9.56 -3.39
CA ALA A 72 6.28 -9.42 -4.38
C ALA A 72 6.36 -7.98 -4.92
N LYS A 73 5.21 -7.38 -5.24
CA LYS A 73 5.13 -6.00 -5.74
C LYS A 73 5.56 -4.96 -4.71
N LEU A 74 5.19 -5.12 -3.44
CA LEU A 74 5.70 -4.23 -2.38
C LEU A 74 7.21 -4.34 -2.20
N LYS A 75 7.77 -5.56 -2.30
CA LYS A 75 9.21 -5.76 -2.25
C LYS A 75 9.92 -5.08 -3.42
N GLU A 76 9.36 -5.19 -4.63
CA GLU A 76 9.85 -4.52 -5.83
C GLU A 76 9.85 -2.98 -5.67
N VAL A 77 8.74 -2.39 -5.21
CA VAL A 77 8.66 -0.95 -4.96
C VAL A 77 9.65 -0.49 -3.90
N LYS A 78 9.82 -1.25 -2.82
CA LYS A 78 10.78 -0.92 -1.77
C LYS A 78 12.21 -0.91 -2.32
N ALA A 79 12.61 -1.94 -3.05
CA ALA A 79 13.94 -2.02 -3.66
C ALA A 79 14.19 -0.86 -4.64
N ASN A 80 13.20 -0.53 -5.48
CA ASN A 80 13.28 0.58 -6.42
C ASN A 80 13.40 1.94 -5.70
N THR A 81 12.67 2.11 -4.59
CA THR A 81 12.73 3.33 -3.76
C THR A 81 14.10 3.47 -3.11
N GLU A 82 14.64 2.40 -2.53
CA GLU A 82 15.98 2.39 -1.93
C GLU A 82 17.07 2.69 -2.96
N LYS A 83 16.95 2.12 -4.17
CA LYS A 83 17.87 2.41 -5.28
C LYS A 83 17.83 3.89 -5.66
N PHE A 84 16.64 4.44 -5.86
CA PHE A 84 16.46 5.85 -6.21
C PHE A 84 16.97 6.78 -5.10
N GLN A 85 16.73 6.45 -3.83
CA GLN A 85 17.25 7.22 -2.71
C GLN A 85 18.79 7.31 -2.75
N LYS A 86 19.47 6.18 -2.97
CA LYS A 86 20.94 6.15 -3.11
C LYS A 86 21.44 6.98 -4.30
N GLU A 87 20.73 6.93 -5.43
CA GLU A 87 21.04 7.76 -6.61
C GLU A 87 20.91 9.27 -6.28
N VAL A 88 19.85 9.68 -5.59
CA VAL A 88 19.65 11.08 -5.16
C VAL A 88 20.73 11.50 -4.17
N GLU A 89 21.06 10.67 -3.18
CA GLU A 89 22.11 10.94 -2.20
C GLU A 89 23.48 11.13 -2.88
N SER A 90 23.84 10.26 -3.83
CA SER A 90 25.09 10.38 -4.62
C SER A 90 25.17 11.72 -5.38
N ILE A 91 24.08 12.13 -6.05
CA ILE A 91 24.04 13.40 -6.79
C ILE A 91 24.21 14.59 -5.83
N PHE A 92 23.59 14.53 -4.66
CA PHE A 92 23.65 15.59 -3.66
C PHE A 92 25.05 15.70 -3.06
N GLU A 93 25.71 14.58 -2.81
CA GLU A 93 27.12 14.53 -2.37
C GLU A 93 28.04 15.15 -3.44
N GLU A 94 27.89 14.76 -4.72
CA GLU A 94 28.66 15.32 -5.84
C GLU A 94 28.52 16.84 -5.97
N HIS A 95 27.33 17.38 -5.69
CA HIS A 95 27.03 18.81 -5.78
C HIS A 95 27.17 19.55 -4.43
N ASN A 96 27.68 18.88 -3.39
CA ASN A 96 27.83 19.41 -2.03
C ASN A 96 26.53 20.01 -1.43
N ILE A 97 25.38 19.43 -1.78
CA ILE A 97 24.06 19.83 -1.31
C ILE A 97 23.75 19.05 -0.02
N LYS A 98 23.71 19.74 1.13
CA LYS A 98 23.53 19.13 2.46
C LYS A 98 22.16 19.38 3.09
N ASP A 99 21.09 19.38 2.30
CA ASP A 99 19.73 19.55 2.83
C ASP A 99 18.92 18.23 2.80
N PRO A 100 18.86 17.50 3.92
CA PRO A 100 18.10 16.25 4.00
C PRO A 100 16.58 16.44 3.85
N LYS A 101 16.05 17.66 4.02
CA LYS A 101 14.62 17.95 3.78
C LYS A 101 14.29 17.91 2.30
N ILE A 102 15.22 18.34 1.43
CA ILE A 102 15.04 18.30 -0.03
C ILE A 102 15.02 16.84 -0.52
N ILE A 103 15.93 16.00 -0.02
CA ILE A 103 16.00 14.57 -0.37
C ILE A 103 14.67 13.87 -0.02
N LYS A 104 14.18 14.05 1.21
CA LYS A 104 12.87 13.51 1.65
C LYS A 104 11.73 13.99 0.75
N ARG A 105 11.73 15.27 0.34
CA ARG A 105 10.70 15.83 -0.53
C ARG A 105 10.71 15.20 -1.93
N ILE A 106 11.88 15.02 -2.54
CA ILE A 106 12.03 14.41 -3.86
C ILE A 106 11.52 12.96 -3.86
N ILE A 107 11.91 12.17 -2.86
CA ILE A 107 11.47 10.77 -2.72
C ILE A 107 9.95 10.70 -2.53
N LYS A 108 9.38 11.58 -1.69
CA LYS A 108 7.94 11.60 -1.38
C LYS A 108 7.08 12.00 -2.59
N VAL A 109 7.52 12.98 -3.38
CA VAL A 109 6.86 13.39 -4.63
C VAL A 109 6.87 12.25 -5.66
N ARG A 110 8.00 11.56 -5.82
CA ARG A 110 8.11 10.41 -6.75
C ARG A 110 7.16 9.27 -6.40
N ASN A 111 6.96 9.02 -5.11
CA ASN A 111 6.07 7.96 -4.64
C ASN A 111 4.58 8.33 -4.63
N GLY A 112 4.22 9.54 -5.10
CA GLY A 112 2.82 9.97 -5.21
C GLY A 112 2.14 10.29 -3.87
N THR A 113 2.91 10.50 -2.80
CA THR A 113 2.37 10.84 -1.47
C THR A 113 2.31 12.38 -1.33
N THR A 114 1.13 12.92 -0.99
CA THR A 114 0.94 14.37 -0.80
C THR A 114 1.75 14.90 0.41
N ILE A 115 2.27 16.12 0.28
CA ILE A 115 3.02 16.81 1.35
C ILE A 115 2.00 17.48 2.28
N SER A 116 1.98 17.12 3.56
CA SER A 116 1.32 17.90 4.63
C SER A 116 2.38 18.66 5.42
N ASP A 117 2.08 19.93 5.74
CA ASP A 117 3.00 20.85 6.44
C ASP A 117 3.45 20.33 7.82
N SER A 118 2.70 19.38 8.41
CA SER A 118 3.03 18.71 9.67
C SER A 118 4.31 17.85 9.61
N ASP A 119 4.73 17.41 8.43
CA ASP A 119 5.89 16.52 8.27
C ASP A 119 7.23 17.27 8.23
N ILE A 120 7.18 18.59 8.38
CA ILE A 120 8.31 19.53 8.27
C ILE A 120 8.82 19.94 9.65
N SER A 121 8.03 19.72 10.71
CA SER A 121 8.25 20.26 12.07
C SER A 121 8.80 19.26 13.11
N GLY A 122 9.38 18.13 12.68
CA GLY A 122 10.05 17.15 13.56
C GLY A 122 11.56 17.21 13.49
#